data_AF-A0A941S613-F1
#
_entry.id   AF-A0A941S613-F1
#
_cell.length_a   1.000
_cell.length_b   1.000
_cell.length_c   1.000
_cell.angle_alpha   90.00
_cell.angle_beta   90.00
_cell.angle_gamma   90.00
#
_symmetry.space_group_name_H-M   'P 1'
#
loop_
_entity.id
_entity.type
_entity.pdbx_description
1 polymer ?
#
loop_
_entity_poly.entity_id
_entity_poly.type
_entity_poly.pdbx_seq_one_letter_code
_entity_poly.pdbx_strand_id
1 'polypeptide(L)' 'MILLAVHGAVLLSAFAGFFFLSLFCLIPVGLGPVDPDTGAPLSPMLGRKVLIALGIAVVLWIAFYLLILFKVVDL' A
#
# COMPACT_ATOMS: atom_id res chain seq x y z
N MET A 1 -17.10 23.04 1.83
CA MET A 1 -15.86 22.77 2.59
C MET A 1 -15.85 21.37 3.22
N ILE A 2 -16.89 20.98 3.99
CA ILE A 2 -16.97 19.65 4.63
C ILE A 2 -16.88 18.51 3.62
N LEU A 3 -17.62 18.60 2.49
CA LEU A 3 -17.60 17.56 1.46
C LEU A 3 -16.19 17.31 0.89
N LEU A 4 -15.45 18.38 0.60
CA LEU A 4 -14.08 18.32 0.10
C LEU A 4 -13.13 17.68 1.12
N ALA A 5 -13.30 18.01 2.41
CA ALA A 5 -12.51 17.42 3.49
C ALA A 5 -12.79 15.92 3.65
N VAL A 6 -14.06 15.49 3.55
CA VAL A 6 -14.45 14.08 3.60
C VAL A 6 -13.88 13.30 2.42
N HIS A 7 -14.03 13.82 1.19
CA HIS A 7 -13.49 13.18 0.00
C HIS A 7 -11.96 13.05 0.06
N GLY A 8 -11.28 14.13 0.48
CA GLY A 8 -9.83 14.13 0.66
C GLY A 8 -9.37 13.11 1.72
N ALA A 9 -10.08 13.04 2.85
CA ALA A 9 -9.79 12.08 3.90
C ALA A 9 -9.94 10.64 3.41
N VAL A 10 -11.04 10.32 2.71
CA VAL A 10 -11.26 8.97 2.17
C VAL A 10 -10.18 8.59 1.16
N LEU A 11 -9.83 9.48 0.22
CA LEU A 11 -8.79 9.20 -0.76
C LEU A 11 -7.42 8.96 -0.10
N LEU A 12 -7.07 9.76 0.92
CA LEU A 12 -5.82 9.59 1.65
C LEU A 12 -5.82 8.28 2.46
N SER A 13 -6.91 7.96 3.15
CA SER A 13 -7.07 6.72 3.91
C SER A 13 -7.03 5.49 3.01
N ALA A 14 -7.64 5.54 1.82
CA ALA A 14 -7.58 4.47 0.84
C ALA A 14 -6.15 4.23 0.36
N PHE A 15 -5.40 5.30 0.05
CA PHE A 15 -3.99 5.19 -0.30
C PHE A 15 -3.17 4.54 0.81
N ALA A 16 -3.33 5.00 2.06
CA ALA A 16 -2.65 4.43 3.21
C ALA A 16 -2.99 2.94 3.39
N GLY A 17 -4.27 2.58 3.26
CA GLY A 17 -4.72 1.19 3.32
C GLY A 17 -4.08 0.31 2.26
N PHE A 18 -4.09 0.75 0.99
CA PHE A 18 -3.44 0.00 -0.09
C PHE A 18 -1.92 -0.11 0.09
N PHE A 19 -1.27 0.95 0.56
CA PHE A 19 0.16 0.94 0.85
C PHE A 19 0.53 -0.07 1.93
N PHE A 20 -0.12 -0.02 3.10
CA PHE A 20 0.19 -0.94 4.20
C PHE A 20 -0.18 -2.38 3.86
N LEU A 21 -1.32 -2.60 3.20
CA LEU A 21 -1.70 -3.93 2.73
C LEU A 21 -0.64 -4.51 1.78
N SER A 22 -0.24 -3.74 0.76
CA SER A 22 0.77 -4.16 -0.21
C SER A 22 2.13 -4.42 0.46
N LEU A 23 2.53 -3.55 1.40
CA LEU A 23 3.77 -3.71 2.14
C LEU A 23 3.75 -4.99 2.97
N PHE A 24 2.68 -5.25 3.73
CA PHE A 24 2.56 -6.47 4.54
C PHE A 24 2.52 -7.73 3.70
N CYS A 25 1.88 -7.71 2.53
CA CYS A 25 1.94 -8.81 1.57
C CYS A 25 3.36 -9.05 1.02
N LEU A 26 4.19 -8.00 0.92
CA LEU A 26 5.56 -8.09 0.41
C LEU A 26 6.61 -8.44 1.47
N ILE A 27 6.33 -8.24 2.76
CA ILE A 27 7.26 -8.59 3.86
C ILE A 27 7.80 -10.03 3.73
N PRO A 28 6.96 -11.08 3.56
CA PRO A 28 7.46 -12.45 3.48
C PRO A 28 8.14 -12.79 2.14
N VAL A 29 7.95 -11.96 1.10
CA VAL A 29 8.42 -12.27 -0.24
C VAL A 29 9.94 -12.10 -0.33
N GLY A 30 10.62 -13.11 -0.88
CA GLY A 30 12.06 -13.05 -1.14
C GLY A 30 12.91 -12.96 0.12
N LEU A 31 12.42 -13.45 1.26
CA LEU A 31 13.25 -13.61 2.45
C LEU A 31 14.29 -14.70 2.15
N GLY A 32 15.56 -14.31 2.23
CA GLY A 32 16.69 -15.19 2.00
C GLY A 32 17.10 -15.94 3.27
N PRO A 33 18.41 -16.18 3.44
CA PRO A 33 18.93 -16.80 4.66
C PRO A 33 18.54 -16.03 5.92
N VAL A 34 18.36 -16.79 6.99
CA VAL A 34 17.87 -16.33 8.28
C VAL A 34 18.97 -16.55 9.31
N ASP A 35 19.11 -15.62 10.25
CA ASP A 35 19.96 -15.77 11.43
C ASP A 35 19.44 -16.94 12.31
N PRO A 36 20.26 -17.98 12.57
CA PRO A 36 19.84 -19.14 13.37
C PRO A 36 19.42 -18.80 14.80
N ASP A 37 19.97 -17.74 15.39
CA ASP A 37 19.74 -17.43 16.81
C ASP A 37 18.47 -16.59 17.00
N THR A 38 18.18 -15.69 16.06
CA THR A 38 17.06 -14.73 16.16
C THR A 38 15.87 -15.06 15.26
N GLY A 39 16.07 -15.89 14.23
CA GLY A 39 15.07 -16.11 13.19
C GLY A 39 14.87 -14.89 12.28
N ALA A 40 15.71 -13.86 12.37
CA ALA A 40 15.59 -12.67 11.56
C ALA A 40 16.23 -12.86 10.17
N PRO A 41 15.59 -12.40 9.08
CA PRO A 41 16.22 -12.43 7.76
C PRO A 41 17.47 -11.56 7.72
N LEU A 42 18.58 -12.09 7.21
CA LEU A 42 19.86 -11.36 7.13
C LEU A 42 19.81 -10.16 6.19
N SER A 43 18.96 -10.23 5.17
CA SER A 43 18.70 -9.13 4.24
C SER A 43 17.21 -9.04 3.94
N PRO A 44 16.44 -8.27 4.74
CA PRO A 44 14.99 -8.18 4.57
C PRO A 44 14.58 -7.34 3.35
N MET A 45 15.52 -6.59 2.75
CA MET A 45 15.30 -5.72 1.59
C MET A 45 14.13 -4.72 1.76
N LEU A 46 13.91 -4.22 2.98
CA LEU A 46 12.74 -3.40 3.32
C LEU A 46 12.59 -2.17 2.42
N GLY A 47 13.68 -1.46 2.13
CA GLY A 47 13.64 -0.28 1.25
C GLY A 47 13.10 -0.60 -0.15
N ARG A 48 13.54 -1.71 -0.75
CA ARG A 48 13.03 -2.16 -2.07
C ARG A 48 11.55 -2.54 -1.98
N LYS A 49 11.14 -3.20 -0.91
CA LYS A 49 9.74 -3.61 -0.68
C LYS A 49 8.83 -2.39 -0.50
N VAL A 50 9.29 -1.35 0.21
CA VAL A 50 8.55 -0.09 0.34
C VAL A 50 8.35 0.58 -1.01
N LEU A 51 9.37 0.61 -1.88
CA LEU A 51 9.23 1.18 -3.22
C LEU A 51 8.25 0.38 -4.10
N ILE A 52 8.30 -0.95 -4.04
CA ILE A 52 7.34 -1.80 -4.76
C ILE A 52 5.92 -1.61 -4.20
N ALA A 53 5.76 -1.58 -2.87
CA ALA A 53 4.48 -1.33 -2.21
C ALA A 53 3.89 0.03 -2.61
N LEU A 54 4.72 1.07 -2.68
CA LEU A 54 4.34 2.41 -3.15
C LEU A 54 3.81 2.35 -4.59
N GLY A 55 4.52 1.66 -5.48
CA GLY A 55 4.09 1.49 -6.87
C GLY A 55 2.73 0.80 -6.99
N ILE A 56 2.54 -0.32 -6.26
CA ILE A 56 1.26 -1.04 -6.24
C ILE A 56 0.15 -0.16 -5.66
N ALA A 57 0.41 0.54 -4.55
CA ALA A 57 -0.56 1.40 -3.90
C ALA A 57 -1.01 2.55 -4.79
N VAL A 58 -0.10 3.18 -5.53
CA VAL A 58 -0.43 4.24 -6.50
C VAL A 58 -1.34 3.69 -7.60
N VAL A 59 -1.04 2.51 -8.16
CA VAL A 59 -1.87 1.91 -9.21
C VAL A 59 -3.28 1.60 -8.71
N LEU A 60 -3.39 0.96 -7.54
CA LEU A 60 -4.69 0.64 -6.93
C LEU A 60 -5.48 1.90 -6.56
N TRP A 61 -4.80 2.93 -6.06
CA TRP A 61 -5.40 4.20 -5.70
C TRP A 61 -5.90 4.96 -6.94
N ILE A 62 -5.15 4.98 -8.05
CA ILE A 62 -5.60 5.55 -9.32
C ILE A 62 -6.83 4.80 -9.83
N ALA A 63 -6.82 3.47 -9.80
CA ALA A 63 -7.97 2.67 -10.20
C ALA A 63 -9.21 2.99 -9.34
N PHE A 64 -9.03 3.08 -8.02
CA PHE A 64 -10.10 3.49 -7.09
C PHE A 64 -10.63 4.90 -7.38
N TYR A 65 -9.75 5.86 -7.65
CA TYR A 65 -10.14 7.22 -8.03
C TYR A 65 -10.94 7.23 -9.34
N LEU A 66 -10.54 6.45 -10.34
CA LEU A 66 -11.27 6.33 -11.59
C LEU A 66 -12.68 5.73 -11.38
N LEU A 67 -12.85 4.76 -10.48
CA LEU A 67 -14.17 4.21 -10.15
C LEU A 67 -15.12 5.26 -9.58
N ILE A 68 -14.60 6.18 -8.76
CA ILE A 68 -15.37 7.32 -8.23
C ILE A 68 -15.70 8.30 -9.36
N LEU A 69 -14.70 8.64 -10.19
CA LEU A 69 -14.85 9.57 -11.30
C LEU A 69 -15.92 9.10 -12.31
N PHE A 70 -15.93 7.81 -12.63
CA PHE A 70 -16.90 7.19 -13.53
C PHE A 70 -18.23 6.82 -12.87
N LYS A 71 -18.46 7.22 -11.62
CA LYS A 71 -19.71 6.95 -10.87
C LYS A 71 -20.04 5.45 -10.74
N VAL A 72 -19.02 4.60 -10.75
CA VAL A 72 -19.15 3.17 -10.42
C VAL A 72 -19.29 2.99 -8.90
N VAL A 73 -18.65 3.87 -8.14
CA VAL A 73 -18.78 3.98 -6.68
C VAL A 73 -19.18 5.41 -6.36
N ASP A 74 -20.27 5.58 -5.61
CA ASP A 74 -20.66 6.89 -5.09
C ASP A 74 -19.90 7.18 -3.79
N LEU A 75 -19.23 8.34 -3.80
CA LEU A 75 -18.47 8.90 -2.69
C LEU A 75 -18.75 10.40 -2.60
#